data_AF-A0A945S0U6-F1
#
_entry.id   AF-A0A945S0U6-F1
#
_cell.length_a   1.000
_cell.length_b   1.000
_cell.length_c   1.000
_cell.angle_alpha   90.00
_cell.angle_beta   90.00
_cell.angle_gamma   90.00
#
_symmetry.space_group_name_H-M   'P 1'
#
loop_
_entity.id
_entity.type
_entity.pdbx_description
1 polymer ?
#
loop_
_entity_poly.entity_id
_entity_poly.type
_entity_poly.pdbx_seq_one_letter_code
_entity_poly.pdbx_strand_id
1 'polypeptide(L)'
;MLEQLIRNSTQEGETVLDFCMGTGSCGEAAMRLGRRFVGVEIDVERHKDASYRLRELWLRKEVAAHAPSTEGIKAVLDPFMRTGTATGLEENPELLPTNKEKCAPGSATRNAPILEIIEASEAA
;
A
#
# COMPACT_ATOMS: atom_id res chain seq x y z
N MET A 1 8.92 13.34 -16.74
CA MET A 1 9.52 14.50 -16.06
C MET A 1 9.77 14.22 -14.58
N LEU A 2 8.74 13.97 -13.76
CA LEU A 2 8.88 13.78 -12.30
C LEU A 2 9.87 12.67 -11.90
N GLU A 3 9.88 11.53 -12.60
CA GLU A 3 10.83 10.46 -12.31
C GLU A 3 12.30 10.90 -12.42
N GLN A 4 12.64 11.79 -13.37
CA GLN A 4 14.01 12.28 -13.52
C GLN A 4 14.41 13.20 -12.35
N LEU A 5 13.48 14.05 -11.90
CA LEU A 5 13.71 14.92 -10.75
C LEU A 5 13.90 14.10 -9.47
N ILE A 6 13.06 13.09 -9.26
CA ILE A 6 13.17 12.19 -8.11
C ILE A 6 14.48 11.39 -8.18
N ARG A 7 14.85 10.83 -9.34
CA ARG A 7 16.12 10.08 -9.50
C ARG A 7 17.35 10.93 -9.20
N ASN A 8 17.35 12.20 -9.61
CA ASN A 8 18.50 13.08 -9.43
C ASN A 8 18.60 13.67 -8.00
N SER A 9 17.52 13.58 -7.22
CA SER A 9 17.42 14.21 -5.90
C SER A 9 17.25 13.21 -4.76
N THR A 10 17.12 11.90 -5.05
CA THR A 10 16.87 10.85 -4.06
C THR A 10 17.52 9.53 -4.44
N GLN A 11 17.85 8.73 -3.44
CA GLN A 11 18.23 7.33 -3.55
C GLN A 11 17.01 6.40 -3.42
N GLU A 12 17.18 5.13 -3.79
CA GLU A 12 16.14 4.11 -3.58
C GLU A 12 15.86 3.92 -2.09
N GLY A 13 14.59 3.76 -1.72
CA GLY A 13 14.16 3.66 -0.32
C GLY A 13 14.05 5.01 0.43
N GLU A 14 14.54 6.11 -0.12
CA GLU A 14 14.37 7.44 0.48
C GLU A 14 12.93 7.95 0.33
N THR A 15 12.60 9.00 1.08
CA THR A 15 11.26 9.58 1.14
C THR A 15 11.15 10.81 0.26
N VAL A 16 10.09 10.87 -0.55
CA VAL A 16 9.68 12.04 -1.33
C VAL A 16 8.48 12.68 -0.63
N LEU A 17 8.52 14.00 -0.43
CA LEU A 17 7.43 14.80 0.14
C LEU A 17 6.85 15.71 -0.94
N ASP A 18 5.52 15.75 -1.03
CA ASP A 18 4.77 16.67 -1.88
C ASP A 18 3.65 17.34 -1.07
N PHE A 19 3.79 18.62 -0.77
CA PHE A 19 2.84 19.38 0.06
C PHE A 19 1.60 19.87 -0.72
N CYS A 20 1.61 19.77 -2.06
CA CYS A 20 0.50 20.10 -2.94
C CYS A 20 0.28 18.96 -3.93
N MET A 21 0.06 17.74 -3.40
CA MET A 21 0.14 16.52 -4.22
C MET A 21 -0.86 16.49 -5.38
N GLY A 22 -1.96 17.24 -5.30
CA GLY A 22 -2.99 17.31 -6.32
C GLY A 22 -3.52 15.92 -6.65
N THR A 23 -3.37 15.51 -7.91
CA THR A 23 -3.82 14.18 -8.40
C THR A 23 -2.88 13.02 -8.05
N GLY A 24 -1.79 13.26 -7.33
CA GLY A 24 -0.85 12.23 -6.87
C GLY A 24 0.21 11.79 -7.88
N SER A 25 0.42 12.53 -8.99
CA SER A 25 1.39 12.12 -10.03
C SER A 25 2.84 11.98 -9.54
N CYS A 26 3.23 12.79 -8.55
CA CYS A 26 4.54 12.68 -7.87
C CYS A 26 4.66 11.38 -7.09
N GLY A 27 3.60 11.00 -6.36
CA GLY A 27 3.55 9.74 -5.61
C GLY A 27 3.64 8.51 -6.50
N GLU A 28 2.97 8.51 -7.65
CA GLU A 28 3.09 7.41 -8.62
C GLU A 28 4.53 7.28 -9.14
N ALA A 29 5.18 8.41 -9.47
CA ALA A 29 6.57 8.41 -9.90
C ALA A 29 7.52 7.92 -8.79
N ALA A 30 7.33 8.36 -7.55
CA ALA A 30 8.10 7.91 -6.39
C ALA A 30 7.96 6.40 -6.18
N MET A 31 6.74 5.86 -6.22
CA MET A 31 6.47 4.43 -6.10
C MET A 31 7.12 3.62 -7.22
N ARG A 32 7.06 4.09 -8.47
CA ARG A 32 7.71 3.43 -9.61
C ARG A 32 9.21 3.29 -9.42
N LEU A 33 9.81 4.29 -8.79
CA LEU A 33 11.21 4.36 -8.47
C LEU A 33 11.59 3.65 -7.16
N GLY A 34 10.65 3.04 -6.43
CA GLY A 34 10.96 2.40 -5.14
C GLY A 34 11.33 3.42 -4.04
N ARG A 35 10.75 4.62 -4.10
CA ARG A 35 10.84 5.61 -3.02
C ARG A 35 9.58 5.55 -2.15
N ARG A 36 9.72 5.91 -0.88
CA ARG A 36 8.59 6.17 0.01
C ARG A 36 7.99 7.53 -0.35
N PHE A 37 6.69 7.71 -0.13
CA PHE A 37 6.01 8.95 -0.49
C PHE A 37 5.12 9.46 0.62
N VAL A 38 5.19 10.77 0.88
CA VAL A 38 4.27 11.52 1.74
C VAL A 38 3.62 12.62 0.89
N GLY A 39 2.30 12.60 0.79
CA GLY A 39 1.52 13.61 0.06
C GLY A 39 0.59 14.39 0.99
N VAL A 40 0.48 15.69 0.77
CA VAL A 40 -0.50 16.56 1.46
C VAL A 40 -1.38 17.22 0.42
N GLU A 41 -2.69 17.24 0.68
CA GLU A 41 -3.68 17.94 -0.14
C GLU A 41 -4.74 18.58 0.76
N ILE A 42 -5.15 19.81 0.43
CA ILE A 42 -6.12 20.60 1.19
C ILE A 42 -7.54 20.41 0.66
N ASP A 43 -7.69 20.18 -0.64
CA ASP A 43 -8.98 19.93 -1.26
C ASP A 43 -9.43 18.49 -0.97
N VAL A 44 -10.51 18.34 -0.21
CA VAL A 44 -11.02 17.04 0.26
C VAL A 44 -11.34 16.07 -0.88
N GLU A 45 -11.94 16.56 -1.97
CA GLU A 45 -12.30 15.71 -3.10
C GLU A 45 -11.04 15.26 -3.86
N ARG A 46 -10.09 16.16 -4.10
CA ARG A 46 -8.79 15.79 -4.70
C ARG A 46 -7.99 14.87 -3.80
N HIS A 47 -7.98 15.12 -2.49
CA HIS A 47 -7.33 14.27 -1.50
C HIS A 47 -7.88 12.84 -1.59
N LYS A 48 -9.21 12.69 -1.63
CA LYS A 48 -9.89 11.39 -1.74
C LYS A 48 -9.57 10.68 -3.06
N ASP A 49 -9.68 11.38 -4.19
CA ASP A 49 -9.40 10.82 -5.51
C ASP A 49 -7.93 10.38 -5.66
N ALA A 50 -6.99 11.22 -5.23
CA ALA A 50 -5.56 10.91 -5.26
C ALA A 50 -5.22 9.76 -4.31
N SER A 51 -5.82 9.73 -3.11
CA SER A 51 -5.64 8.66 -2.13
C SER A 51 -6.09 7.31 -2.67
N TYR A 52 -7.28 7.26 -3.28
CA TYR A 52 -7.80 6.05 -3.90
C TYR A 52 -6.85 5.55 -5.01
N ARG A 53 -6.48 6.44 -5.93
CA ARG A 53 -5.58 6.12 -7.06
C ARG A 53 -4.23 5.58 -6.58
N LEU A 54 -3.58 6.27 -5.65
CA LEU A 54 -2.25 5.89 -5.17
C LEU A 54 -2.30 4.58 -4.38
N ARG A 55 -3.35 4.35 -3.59
CA ARG A 55 -3.53 3.09 -2.86
C ARG A 55 -3.80 1.91 -3.79
N GLU A 56 -4.58 2.11 -4.85
CA GLU A 56 -4.80 1.09 -5.87
C GLU A 56 -3.49 0.70 -6.59
N LEU A 57 -2.68 1.69 -6.98
CA LEU A 57 -1.37 1.46 -7.60
C LEU A 57 -0.41 0.72 -6.67
N TRP A 58 -0.41 1.08 -5.38
CA TRP A 58 0.40 0.40 -4.38
C TRP A 58 -0.02 -1.06 -4.21
N LEU A 59 -1.32 -1.34 -4.05
CA LEU A 59 -1.84 -2.70 -3.93
C LEU A 59 -1.50 -3.55 -5.16
N ARG A 60 -1.63 -2.99 -6.37
CA ARG A 60 -1.25 -3.70 -7.61
C ARG A 60 0.23 -4.11 -7.60
N LYS A 61 1.12 -3.24 -7.10
CA LYS A 61 2.54 -3.56 -6.95
C LYS A 61 2.78 -4.62 -5.87
N GLU A 62 2.10 -4.51 -4.73
CA GLU A 62 2.27 -5.43 -3.61
C GLU A 62 1.79 -6.85 -3.96
N VAL A 63 0.62 -6.96 -4.60
CA VAL A 63 0.09 -8.23 -5.11
C VAL A 63 0.98 -8.80 -6.22
N ALA A 64 1.58 -7.97 -7.07
CA ALA A 64 2.53 -8.46 -8.06
C ALA A 64 3.85 -8.95 -7.43
N ALA A 65 4.30 -8.32 -6.34
CA ALA A 65 5.51 -8.71 -5.61
C ALA A 65 5.30 -9.98 -4.76
N HIS A 66 4.09 -10.15 -4.21
CA HIS A 66 3.70 -11.27 -3.33
C HIS A 66 2.63 -12.16 -3.96
N ALA A 67 2.60 -12.26 -5.29
CA ALA A 67 1.62 -13.09 -5.98
C ALA A 67 1.68 -14.51 -5.39
N PRO A 68 0.58 -15.04 -4.81
CA PRO A 68 0.60 -16.38 -4.28
C PRO A 68 1.04 -17.31 -5.41
N SER A 69 2.07 -18.12 -5.14
CA SER A 69 2.48 -19.13 -6.11
C SER A 69 1.24 -19.92 -6.50
N THR A 70 1.02 -20.07 -7.80
CA THR A 70 -0.17 -20.75 -8.32
C THR A 70 -0.27 -22.17 -7.78
N GLU A 71 0.87 -22.78 -7.39
CA GLU A 71 0.90 -24.05 -6.65
C GLU A 71 0.17 -24.01 -5.30
N GLY A 72 0.33 -22.95 -4.51
CA GLY A 72 -0.28 -22.86 -3.17
C GLY A 72 -1.80 -22.72 -3.22
N ILE A 73 -2.32 -21.92 -4.15
CA ILE A 73 -3.77 -21.79 -4.37
C ILE A 73 -4.37 -23.12 -4.87
N LYS A 74 -3.69 -23.81 -5.79
CA LYS A 74 -4.12 -25.13 -6.27
C LYS A 74 -4.15 -26.16 -5.16
N ALA A 75 -3.14 -26.20 -4.30
CA ALA A 75 -3.06 -27.15 -3.19
C ALA A 75 -4.16 -26.94 -2.12
N VAL A 76 -4.63 -25.70 -1.92
CA VAL A 76 -5.72 -25.39 -0.99
C VAL A 76 -7.10 -25.69 -1.61
N LEU A 77 -7.27 -25.45 -2.91
CA LEU A 77 -8.55 -25.65 -3.60
C LEU A 77 -8.78 -27.10 -4.06
N ASP A 78 -7.73 -27.88 -4.32
CA ASP A 78 -7.86 -29.27 -4.81
C ASP A 78 -8.62 -30.21 -3.85
N PRO A 79 -8.39 -30.16 -2.52
CA PRO A 79 -9.17 -30.94 -1.57
C PRO A 79 -10.65 -30.51 -1.53
N PHE A 80 -10.90 -29.20 -1.63
CA PHE A 80 -12.25 -28.62 -1.52
C PHE A 80 -13.13 -28.97 -2.75
N MET A 81 -12.54 -29.09 -3.93
CA MET A 81 -13.27 -29.39 -5.17
C MET A 81 -13.54 -30.89 -5.39
N ARG A 82 -12.93 -31.80 -4.61
CA ARG A 82 -13.08 -33.25 -4.78
C ARG A 82 -14.08 -33.90 -3.83
N THR A 83 -14.49 -33.23 -2.76
CA THR A 83 -15.43 -33.77 -1.78
C THR A 83 -16.44 -32.71 -1.37
N GLY A 84 -17.70 -32.87 -1.74
CA GLY A 84 -18.79 -32.21 -1.03
C GLY A 84 -19.81 -31.48 -1.90
N THR A 85 -20.93 -32.16 -2.09
CA THR A 85 -22.25 -31.60 -2.35
C THR A 85 -22.54 -30.36 -1.50
N ALA A 86 -23.15 -29.36 -2.12
CA ALA A 86 -23.53 -28.11 -1.48
C ALA A 86 -24.52 -28.31 -0.31
N THR A 87 -24.03 -28.24 0.92
CA THR A 87 -24.86 -28.00 2.11
C THR A 87 -24.06 -27.23 3.16
N GLY A 88 -24.55 -26.04 3.52
CA GLY A 88 -24.26 -25.36 4.79
C GLY A 88 -23.08 -24.39 4.78
N LEU A 89 -23.36 -23.09 4.59
CA LEU A 89 -22.48 -22.00 5.00
C LEU A 89 -22.86 -21.62 6.44
N GLU A 90 -21.98 -21.87 7.41
CA GLU A 90 -21.95 -21.13 8.66
C GLU A 90 -20.69 -20.26 8.69
N GLU A 91 -20.87 -18.97 8.92
CA GLU A 91 -19.80 -17.98 8.98
C GLU A 91 -19.14 -18.00 10.37
N ASN A 92 -17.82 -18.17 10.43
CA ASN A 92 -17.05 -18.10 11.67
C ASN A 92 -16.30 -16.74 11.76
N PRO A 93 -16.54 -15.90 12.79
CA PRO A 93 -16.08 -14.50 12.82
C PRO A 93 -14.68 -14.25 13.45
N GLU A 94 -13.85 -15.25 13.72
CA GLU A 94 -12.52 -15.02 14.31
C GLU A 94 -11.37 -15.39 13.37
N LEU A 95 -10.78 -14.40 12.69
CA LEU A 95 -9.42 -14.47 12.13
C LEU A 95 -8.91 -13.08 11.72
N LEU A 96 -8.48 -12.29 12.71
CA LEU A 96 -7.53 -11.20 12.49
C LEU A 96 -6.24 -11.55 13.25
N PRO A 97 -5.10 -11.80 12.58
CA PRO A 97 -3.87 -12.07 13.30
C PRO A 97 -3.36 -10.79 13.98
N THR A 98 -3.48 -10.75 15.30
CA THR A 98 -2.84 -9.73 16.16
C THR A 98 -1.37 -10.07 16.35
N ASN A 99 -0.49 -9.63 15.44
CA ASN A 99 0.94 -9.80 15.67
C ASN A 99 1.53 -8.55 16.35
N LYS A 100 1.69 -8.64 17.68
CA LYS A 100 2.45 -7.69 18.50
C LYS A 100 3.93 -8.06 18.43
N GLU A 101 4.69 -7.37 17.59
CA GLU A 101 6.15 -7.35 17.71
C GLU A 101 6.61 -5.97 18.19
N LYS A 102 7.24 -5.93 19.36
CA LYS A 102 7.91 -4.75 19.92
C LYS A 102 9.29 -4.61 19.25
N CYS A 103 9.65 -3.41 18.80
CA CYS A 103 10.98 -3.11 18.28
C CYS A 103 11.75 -2.14 19.20
N ALA A 104 13.05 -2.40 19.38
CA ALA A 104 13.98 -1.73 20.29
C ALA A 104 14.39 -0.31 19.81
N PRO A 105 14.90 0.57 20.70
CA PRO A 105 15.25 1.94 20.34
C PRO A 105 16.60 1.97 19.61
N GLY A 106 16.58 2.20 18.28
CA GLY A 106 17.82 2.37 17.50
C GLY A 106 17.77 2.26 15.97
N SER A 107 16.65 1.83 15.35
CA SER A 107 16.54 1.77 13.88
C SER A 107 15.28 2.45 13.38
N ALA A 108 15.36 3.73 13.06
CA ALA A 108 14.27 4.43 12.42
C ALA A 108 14.03 3.83 11.01
N THR A 109 12.84 3.27 10.80
CA THR A 109 12.16 3.07 9.50
C THR A 109 12.39 1.80 8.66
N ARG A 110 12.48 0.59 9.26
CA ARG A 110 12.23 -0.65 8.47
C ARG A 110 10.75 -0.93 8.20
N ASN A 111 9.83 -0.36 8.98
CA ASN A 111 8.38 -0.63 8.92
C ASN A 111 7.51 0.63 8.68
N ALA A 112 8.08 1.74 8.19
CA ALA A 112 7.27 2.92 7.86
C ALA A 112 6.45 2.66 6.58
N PRO A 113 5.17 3.09 6.50
CA PRO A 113 4.35 2.84 5.33
C PRO A 113 5.00 3.45 4.09
N ILE A 114 4.98 2.69 2.98
CA ILE A 114 5.52 3.12 1.68
C ILE A 114 4.75 4.35 1.14
N LEU A 115 3.52 4.55 1.62
CA LEU A 115 2.61 5.59 1.20
C LEU A 115 1.89 6.20 2.42
N GLU A 116 2.06 7.50 2.60
CA GLU A 116 1.32 8.30 3.58
C GLU A 116 0.66 9.49 2.84
N ILE A 117 -0.63 9.69 3.06
CA ILE A 117 -1.39 10.78 2.44
C ILE A 117 -2.19 11.48 3.53
N ILE A 118 -2.02 12.80 3.61
CA ILE A 118 -2.54 13.64 4.67
C ILE A 118 -3.51 14.63 4.06
N GLU A 119 -4.74 14.65 4.56
CA GLU A 119 -5.68 15.74 4.34
C GLU A 119 -5.28 16.91 5.24
N ALA A 120 -4.89 18.03 4.65
CA ALA A 120 -4.68 19.26 5.40
C ALA A 120 -6.01 20.00 5.47
N SER A 121 -6.78 19.82 6.54
CA SER A 121 -7.90 20.74 6.82
C SER A 121 -7.37 21.98 7.54
N GLU A 122 -8.04 23.12 7.35
CA GLU A 122 -7.75 24.30 8.16
C GLU A 122 -8.02 23.95 9.63
N ALA A 123 -6.97 24.00 10.45
CA ALA A 123 -7.13 24.12 11.89
C ALA A 123 -7.73 25.52 12.15
N ALA A 124 -9.06 25.56 12.20
CA ALA A 124 -9.81 26.73 12.68
C ALA A 124 -9.59 26.95 14.18
#